data_AF-A0A396RM09-F1
#
_entry.id   AF-A0A396RM09-F1
#
_cell.length_a   1.000
_cell.length_b   1.000
_cell.length_c   1.000
_cell.angle_alpha   90.00
_cell.angle_beta   90.00
_cell.angle_gamma   90.00
#
_symmetry.space_group_name_H-M   'P 1'
#
loop_
_entity.id
_entity.type
_entity.pdbx_description
1 polymer ?
#
loop_
_entity_poly.entity_id
_entity_poly.type
_entity_poly.pdbx_seq_one_letter_code
_entity_poly.pdbx_strand_id
1 'polypeptide(L)'
;MSIVRKLIHFVPFGYLWQTRLGGFRDFVFNALSAWIPGWFLLVMLGGYEPFAAIGLYAIGYVSFVAFYEVGYLANDTAGTRHDETPRRRLKVSFGAIDFVVFLIIRATAWAGIGWLMGWTDDWLWWTFYTALGVVTVYHNVVANSAYKAVSFIQMSLMRFVGPVLFLLPASTLPLLLALALIAFTYHRFVTYLASKGRLDMPERKARWYYVRVSATLLPIASVIAVATESFVPVALMAYLVAIHLLNGLANAARTGQADGLPTARG
;
A
#
# COMPACT_ATOMS: atom_id res chain seq x y z
N MET A 1 -16.70 -1.88 -25.28
CA MET A 1 -15.51 -2.15 -24.44
C MET A 1 -15.32 -3.66 -24.37
N SER A 2 -14.11 -4.21 -24.53
CA SER A 2 -13.95 -5.67 -24.75
C SER A 2 -14.28 -6.48 -23.49
N ILE A 3 -14.96 -7.62 -23.69
CA ILE A 3 -15.25 -8.63 -22.65
C ILE A 3 -13.98 -9.02 -21.89
N VAL A 4 -12.85 -9.13 -22.60
CA VAL A 4 -11.52 -9.42 -22.04
C VAL A 4 -11.13 -8.44 -20.93
N ARG A 5 -11.34 -7.13 -21.11
CA ARG A 5 -11.01 -6.13 -20.06
C ARG A 5 -11.85 -6.33 -18.81
N LYS A 6 -13.10 -6.75 -18.96
CA LYS A 6 -13.98 -7.08 -17.83
C LYS A 6 -13.51 -8.34 -17.11
N LEU A 7 -13.16 -9.40 -17.85
CA LEU A 7 -12.68 -10.67 -17.29
C LEU A 7 -11.42 -10.50 -16.43
N ILE A 8 -10.48 -9.63 -16.82
CA ILE A 8 -9.28 -9.35 -16.01
C ILE A 8 -9.63 -8.82 -14.61
N HIS A 9 -10.72 -8.06 -14.45
CA HIS A 9 -11.15 -7.59 -13.13
C HIS A 9 -11.58 -8.73 -12.21
N PHE A 10 -11.88 -9.93 -12.72
CA PHE A 10 -12.26 -11.06 -11.87
C PHE A 10 -11.06 -11.86 -11.34
N VAL A 11 -9.89 -11.76 -11.99
CA VAL A 11 -8.66 -12.37 -11.51
C VAL A 11 -8.16 -11.57 -10.29
N PRO A 12 -7.84 -12.20 -9.14
CA PRO A 12 -7.19 -11.52 -8.03
C PRO A 12 -5.98 -10.72 -8.54
N PHE A 13 -5.79 -9.50 -8.03
CA PHE A 13 -4.78 -8.52 -8.50
C PHE A 13 -5.09 -7.85 -9.86
N GLY A 14 -5.87 -8.48 -10.74
CA GLY A 14 -6.22 -7.90 -12.04
C GLY A 14 -7.02 -6.60 -11.94
N TYR A 15 -7.86 -6.47 -10.91
CA TYR A 15 -8.59 -5.23 -10.63
C TYR A 15 -7.64 -4.12 -10.16
N LEU A 16 -6.74 -4.43 -9.23
CA LEU A 16 -5.71 -3.51 -8.75
C LEU A 16 -4.83 -3.03 -9.91
N TRP A 17 -4.41 -3.95 -10.78
CA TRP A 17 -3.60 -3.63 -11.96
C TRP A 17 -4.28 -2.58 -12.85
N GLN A 18 -5.55 -2.79 -13.23
CA GLN A 18 -6.22 -1.86 -14.14
C GLN A 18 -6.60 -0.52 -13.52
N THR A 19 -6.92 -0.50 -12.21
CA THR A 19 -7.50 0.68 -11.57
C THR A 19 -6.52 1.48 -10.72
N ARG A 20 -5.41 0.88 -10.26
CA ARG A 20 -4.48 1.49 -9.31
C ARG A 20 -3.07 1.65 -9.86
N LEU A 21 -2.64 0.80 -10.79
CA LEU A 21 -1.31 0.88 -11.39
C LEU A 21 -1.42 1.61 -12.74
N GLY A 22 -0.97 2.86 -12.79
CA GLY A 22 -1.07 3.74 -13.97
C GLY A 22 -0.14 3.36 -15.13
N GLY A 23 0.36 2.12 -15.17
CA GLY A 23 1.27 1.59 -16.17
C GLY A 23 2.48 0.88 -15.57
N PHE A 24 3.39 0.41 -16.44
CA PHE A 24 4.56 -0.37 -16.05
C PHE A 24 5.50 0.40 -15.10
N ARG A 25 5.69 1.70 -15.33
CA ARG A 25 6.51 2.55 -14.46
C ARG A 25 5.97 2.58 -13.02
N ASP A 26 4.66 2.80 -12.86
CA ASP A 26 4.03 2.86 -11.55
C ASP A 26 4.04 1.50 -10.86
N PHE A 27 3.92 0.41 -11.63
CA PHE A 27 4.10 -0.94 -11.13
C PHE A 27 5.51 -1.16 -10.57
N VAL A 28 6.56 -0.85 -11.35
CA VAL A 28 7.95 -1.00 -10.91
C VAL A 28 8.20 -0.16 -9.66
N PHE A 29 7.78 1.10 -9.66
CA PHE A 29 7.96 1.96 -8.48
C PHE A 29 7.19 1.42 -7.26
N ASN A 30 5.97 0.92 -7.43
CA ASN A 30 5.20 0.29 -6.35
C ASN A 30 5.88 -0.99 -5.84
N ALA A 31 6.46 -1.81 -6.73
CA ALA A 31 7.23 -2.98 -6.33
C ALA A 31 8.44 -2.58 -5.47
N LEU A 32 9.25 -1.62 -5.94
CA LEU A 32 10.43 -1.13 -5.24
C LEU A 32 10.10 -0.44 -3.91
N SER A 33 8.99 0.30 -3.82
CA SER A 33 8.67 1.11 -2.63
C SER A 33 7.70 0.45 -1.65
N ALA A 34 7.05 -0.66 -2.01
CA ALA A 34 6.07 -1.34 -1.16
C ALA A 34 6.31 -2.84 -1.04
N TRP A 35 6.58 -3.54 -2.14
CA TRP A 35 6.68 -5.00 -2.12
C TRP A 35 8.03 -5.51 -1.69
N ILE A 36 9.11 -4.95 -2.24
CA ILE A 36 10.47 -5.31 -1.83
C ILE A 36 10.67 -5.01 -0.35
N PRO A 37 10.21 -3.87 0.22
CA PRO A 37 10.18 -3.67 1.67
C PRO A 37 9.50 -4.79 2.45
N GLY A 38 8.31 -5.24 2.04
CA GLY A 38 7.62 -6.34 2.72
C GLY A 38 8.38 -7.66 2.62
N TRP A 39 8.87 -8.01 1.44
CA TRP A 39 9.73 -9.18 1.23
C TRP A 39 11.02 -9.11 2.08
N PHE A 40 11.67 -7.95 2.12
CA PHE A 40 12.86 -7.70 2.92
C PHE A 40 12.61 -7.96 4.40
N LEU A 41 11.44 -7.56 4.92
CA LEU A 41 11.07 -7.85 6.31
C LEU A 41 10.87 -9.34 6.57
N LEU A 42 10.37 -10.12 5.60
CA LEU A 42 10.32 -11.59 5.75
C LEU A 42 11.72 -12.18 5.87
N VAL A 43 12.66 -11.76 5.03
CA VAL A 43 14.05 -12.23 5.10
C VAL A 43 14.68 -11.84 6.44
N MET A 44 14.59 -10.57 6.80
CA MET A 44 15.34 -10.01 7.92
C MET A 44 14.73 -10.29 9.30
N LEU A 45 13.40 -10.28 9.42
CA LEU A 45 12.70 -10.51 10.69
C LEU A 45 12.16 -11.93 10.82
N GLY A 46 11.79 -12.56 9.72
CA GLY A 46 11.29 -13.94 9.69
C GLY A 46 12.40 -14.98 9.58
N GLY A 47 13.61 -14.59 9.16
CA GLY A 47 14.73 -15.51 8.95
C GLY A 47 14.52 -16.44 7.74
N TYR A 48 13.62 -16.08 6.82
CA TYR A 48 13.38 -16.87 5.62
C TYR A 48 14.52 -16.70 4.62
N GLU A 49 14.84 -17.78 3.91
CA GLU A 49 15.74 -17.72 2.77
C GLU A 49 15.18 -16.76 1.68
N PRO A 50 16.02 -15.91 1.07
CA PRO A 50 15.60 -14.91 0.07
C PRO A 50 14.62 -15.39 -1.01
N PHE A 51 14.89 -16.53 -1.66
CA PHE A 51 14.02 -17.06 -2.71
C PHE A 51 12.71 -17.64 -2.14
N ALA A 52 12.77 -18.37 -1.03
CA ALA A 52 11.57 -18.87 -0.35
C ALA A 52 10.65 -17.71 0.09
N ALA A 53 11.24 -16.61 0.58
CA ALA A 53 10.52 -15.41 0.99
C ALA A 53 9.73 -14.76 -0.16
N ILE A 54 10.16 -14.93 -1.43
CA ILE A 54 9.40 -14.42 -2.60
C ILE A 54 8.05 -15.15 -2.69
N GLY A 55 8.07 -16.49 -2.60
CA GLY A 55 6.87 -17.31 -2.65
C GLY A 55 5.92 -17.01 -1.49
N LEU A 56 6.47 -16.93 -0.27
CA LEU A 56 5.70 -16.61 0.93
C LEU A 56 5.09 -15.20 0.86
N TYR A 57 5.87 -14.20 0.46
CA TYR A 57 5.36 -12.84 0.26
C TYR A 57 4.26 -12.80 -0.80
N ALA A 58 4.41 -13.52 -1.91
CA ALA A 58 3.39 -13.60 -2.94
C ALA A 58 2.08 -14.21 -2.42
N ILE A 59 2.15 -15.29 -1.63
CA ILE A 59 0.98 -15.94 -1.01
C ILE A 59 0.28 -14.97 -0.06
N GLY A 60 1.03 -14.34 0.86
CA GLY A 60 0.49 -13.35 1.80
C GLY A 60 -0.11 -12.15 1.08
N TYR A 61 0.56 -11.64 0.04
CA TYR A 61 0.09 -10.53 -0.76
C TYR A 61 -1.18 -10.86 -1.55
N VAL A 62 -1.27 -12.03 -2.18
CA VAL A 62 -2.49 -12.46 -2.90
C VAL A 62 -3.66 -12.59 -1.95
N SER A 63 -3.45 -13.19 -0.76
CA SER A 63 -4.54 -13.30 0.21
C SER A 63 -5.00 -11.95 0.75
N PHE A 64 -4.05 -11.06 1.08
CA PHE A 64 -4.36 -9.68 1.44
C PHE A 64 -5.13 -8.96 0.33
N VAL A 65 -4.64 -9.00 -0.91
CA VAL A 65 -5.24 -8.30 -2.05
C VAL A 65 -6.61 -8.86 -2.39
N ALA A 66 -6.83 -10.16 -2.27
CA ALA A 66 -8.14 -10.78 -2.48
C ALA A 66 -9.20 -10.11 -1.58
N PHE A 67 -8.94 -9.97 -0.29
CA PHE A 67 -9.86 -9.25 0.59
C PHE A 67 -9.91 -7.74 0.27
N TYR A 68 -8.75 -7.11 0.11
CA TYR A 68 -8.65 -5.66 -0.03
C TYR A 68 -9.25 -5.10 -1.32
N GLU A 69 -9.27 -5.88 -2.41
CA GLU A 69 -9.91 -5.51 -3.66
C GLU A 69 -11.44 -5.34 -3.54
N VAL A 70 -12.09 -6.05 -2.61
CA VAL A 70 -13.52 -5.82 -2.29
C VAL A 70 -13.72 -4.40 -1.79
N GLY A 71 -12.84 -3.94 -0.91
CA GLY A 71 -12.79 -2.56 -0.43
C GLY A 71 -12.57 -1.54 -1.54
N TYR A 72 -11.70 -1.85 -2.51
CA TYR A 72 -11.50 -0.99 -3.67
C TYR A 72 -12.74 -0.89 -4.56
N LEU A 73 -13.42 -2.01 -4.81
CA LEU A 73 -14.65 -2.01 -5.59
C LEU A 73 -15.73 -1.19 -4.88
N ALA A 74 -15.91 -1.38 -3.57
CA ALA A 74 -16.84 -0.61 -2.76
C ALA A 74 -16.51 0.90 -2.76
N ASN A 75 -15.23 1.27 -2.68
CA ASN A 75 -14.80 2.66 -2.79
C ASN A 75 -15.15 3.28 -4.16
N ASP A 76 -14.93 2.52 -5.23
CA ASP A 76 -15.14 3.02 -6.59
C ASP A 76 -16.64 3.07 -6.98
N THR A 77 -17.50 2.28 -6.34
CA THR A 77 -18.96 2.25 -6.59
C THR A 77 -19.79 3.10 -5.62
N ALA A 78 -19.49 3.06 -4.32
CA ALA A 78 -20.24 3.74 -3.28
C ALA A 78 -19.48 4.91 -2.65
N GLY A 79 -18.18 4.76 -2.39
CA GLY A 79 -17.36 5.76 -1.68
C GLY A 79 -17.22 7.10 -2.40
N THR A 80 -17.34 7.12 -3.73
CA THR A 80 -17.28 8.35 -4.53
C THR A 80 -18.44 9.33 -4.28
N ARG A 81 -19.54 8.88 -3.65
CA ARG A 81 -20.71 9.73 -3.36
C ARG A 81 -20.43 10.81 -2.31
N HIS A 82 -19.47 10.56 -1.43
CA HIS A 82 -19.13 11.44 -0.29
C HIS A 82 -17.76 12.08 -0.45
N ASP A 83 -17.21 12.11 -1.66
CA ASP A 83 -15.92 12.70 -1.96
C ASP A 83 -16.10 13.99 -2.75
N GLU A 84 -15.53 15.09 -2.27
CA GLU A 84 -15.49 16.39 -2.98
C GLU A 84 -14.77 16.28 -4.33
N THR A 85 -13.79 15.37 -4.43
CA THR A 85 -13.00 15.11 -5.65
C THR A 85 -13.05 13.62 -6.03
N PRO A 86 -14.18 13.15 -6.61
CA PRO A 86 -14.37 11.74 -6.92
C PRO A 86 -13.48 11.34 -8.10
N ARG A 87 -12.67 10.29 -7.92
CA ARG A 87 -11.86 9.71 -9.00
C ARG A 87 -12.54 8.48 -9.55
N ARG A 88 -13.13 8.59 -10.75
CA ARG A 88 -13.69 7.45 -11.47
C ARG A 88 -12.57 6.62 -12.10
N ARG A 89 -12.12 5.58 -11.39
CA ARG A 89 -11.05 4.69 -11.88
C ARG A 89 -11.60 3.48 -12.64
N LEU A 90 -12.77 2.99 -12.25
CA LEU A 90 -13.48 1.93 -12.94
C LEU A 90 -14.07 2.46 -14.25
N LYS A 91 -13.59 1.93 -15.38
CA LYS A 91 -14.05 2.30 -16.73
C LYS A 91 -15.06 1.30 -17.30
N VAL A 92 -15.42 0.26 -16.55
CA VAL A 92 -16.41 -0.76 -16.92
C VAL A 92 -17.67 -0.60 -16.09
N SER A 93 -18.82 -0.97 -16.64
CA SER A 93 -20.02 -1.18 -15.84
C SER A 93 -19.89 -2.49 -15.06
N PHE A 94 -20.22 -2.42 -13.76
CA PHE A 94 -20.30 -3.58 -12.87
C PHE A 94 -21.76 -3.75 -12.46
N GLY A 95 -22.41 -4.80 -12.96
CA GLY A 95 -23.76 -5.16 -12.54
C GLY A 95 -23.77 -5.90 -11.21
N ALA A 96 -24.96 -6.17 -10.67
CA ALA A 96 -25.12 -6.94 -9.43
C ALA A 96 -24.51 -8.35 -9.52
N ILE A 97 -24.70 -9.04 -10.65
CA ILE A 97 -24.10 -10.36 -10.90
C ILE A 97 -22.57 -10.28 -10.89
N ASP A 98 -22.00 -9.27 -11.56
CA ASP A 98 -20.55 -9.07 -11.57
C ASP A 98 -20.00 -8.85 -10.16
N PHE A 99 -20.71 -8.07 -9.34
CA PHE A 99 -20.34 -7.83 -7.96
C PHE A 99 -20.34 -9.12 -7.13
N VAL A 100 -21.38 -9.94 -7.25
CA VAL A 100 -21.48 -11.22 -6.53
C VAL A 100 -20.38 -12.18 -6.96
N VAL A 101 -20.17 -12.36 -8.27
CA VAL A 101 -19.09 -13.22 -8.79
C VAL A 101 -17.72 -12.72 -8.33
N PHE A 102 -17.51 -11.40 -8.36
CA PHE A 102 -16.29 -10.79 -7.87
C PHE A 102 -16.06 -11.15 -6.40
N LEU A 103 -17.05 -10.93 -5.54
CA LEU A 103 -16.97 -11.23 -4.10
C LEU A 103 -16.66 -12.71 -3.85
N ILE A 104 -17.36 -13.63 -4.52
CA ILE A 104 -17.16 -15.08 -4.36
C ILE A 104 -15.71 -15.45 -4.69
N ILE A 105 -15.18 -15.01 -5.84
CA ILE A 105 -13.79 -15.32 -6.22
C ILE A 105 -12.80 -14.83 -5.16
N ARG A 106 -13.02 -13.64 -4.59
CA ARG A 106 -12.12 -13.06 -3.57
C ARG A 106 -12.23 -13.80 -2.25
N ALA A 107 -13.45 -14.07 -1.80
CA ALA A 107 -13.70 -14.82 -0.58
C ALA A 107 -13.09 -16.23 -0.67
N THR A 108 -13.26 -16.92 -1.80
CA THR A 108 -12.66 -18.24 -2.04
C THR A 108 -11.14 -18.18 -2.06
N ALA A 109 -10.53 -17.20 -2.73
CA ALA A 109 -9.07 -17.07 -2.76
C ALA A 109 -8.49 -16.75 -1.37
N TRP A 110 -9.11 -15.81 -0.64
CA TRP A 110 -8.72 -15.41 0.71
C TRP A 110 -8.86 -16.58 1.71
N ALA A 111 -10.04 -17.21 1.76
CA ALA A 111 -10.31 -18.33 2.66
C ALA A 111 -9.50 -19.56 2.29
N GLY A 112 -9.35 -19.85 0.99
CA GLY A 112 -8.58 -20.98 0.49
C GLY A 112 -7.10 -20.87 0.85
N ILE A 113 -6.48 -19.70 0.65
CA ILE A 113 -5.09 -19.47 1.08
C ILE A 113 -4.98 -19.54 2.60
N GLY A 114 -5.90 -18.90 3.34
CA GLY A 114 -5.89 -18.93 4.80
C GLY A 114 -5.96 -20.35 5.36
N TRP A 115 -6.84 -21.19 4.80
CA TRP A 115 -7.00 -22.58 5.19
C TRP A 115 -5.77 -23.42 4.83
N LEU A 116 -5.24 -23.30 3.60
CA LEU A 116 -4.04 -24.02 3.15
C LEU A 116 -2.80 -23.70 4.00
N MET A 117 -2.70 -22.46 4.48
CA MET A 117 -1.59 -22.00 5.32
C MET A 117 -1.83 -22.22 6.83
N GLY A 118 -2.99 -22.74 7.23
CA GLY A 118 -3.38 -22.89 8.64
C GLY A 118 -3.67 -21.59 9.38
N TRP A 119 -3.75 -20.46 8.67
CA TRP A 119 -3.99 -19.15 9.28
C TRP A 119 -5.42 -18.97 9.80
N THR A 120 -6.38 -19.75 9.30
CA THR A 120 -7.77 -19.69 9.78
C THR A 120 -7.94 -20.14 11.22
N ASP A 121 -6.98 -20.88 11.78
CA ASP A 121 -6.99 -21.32 13.17
C ASP A 121 -6.40 -20.25 14.12
N ASP A 122 -5.79 -19.20 13.57
CA ASP A 122 -5.21 -18.09 14.32
C ASP A 122 -6.23 -16.96 14.52
N TRP A 123 -6.45 -16.53 15.77
CA TRP A 123 -7.33 -15.40 16.09
C TRP A 123 -6.85 -14.07 15.47
N LEU A 124 -5.54 -13.93 15.24
CA LEU A 124 -4.96 -12.75 14.61
C LEU A 124 -5.48 -12.58 13.18
N TRP A 125 -5.72 -13.68 12.46
CA TRP A 125 -6.28 -13.68 11.11
C TRP A 125 -7.64 -13.00 11.08
N TRP A 126 -8.57 -13.52 11.88
CA TRP A 126 -9.92 -13.00 11.98
C TRP A 126 -9.95 -11.57 12.49
N THR A 127 -9.12 -11.25 13.47
CA THR A 127 -9.05 -9.90 14.04
C THR A 127 -8.56 -8.88 13.02
N PHE A 128 -7.48 -9.19 12.31
CA PHE A 128 -6.92 -8.31 11.29
C PHE A 128 -7.90 -8.05 10.15
N TYR A 129 -8.52 -9.09 9.58
CA TYR A 129 -9.44 -8.92 8.46
C TYR A 129 -10.78 -8.28 8.88
N THR A 130 -11.26 -8.55 10.10
CA THR A 130 -12.39 -7.83 10.67
C THR A 130 -12.08 -6.34 10.82
N ALA A 131 -10.93 -6.00 11.41
CA ALA A 131 -10.49 -4.62 11.58
C ALA A 131 -10.32 -3.91 10.22
N LEU A 132 -9.70 -4.57 9.24
CA LEU A 132 -9.56 -4.07 7.88
C LEU A 132 -10.92 -3.82 7.22
N GLY A 133 -11.89 -4.73 7.40
CA GLY A 133 -13.26 -4.57 6.94
C GLY A 133 -13.94 -3.34 7.56
N VAL A 134 -13.90 -3.22 8.90
CA VAL A 134 -14.47 -2.09 9.65
C VAL A 134 -13.87 -0.76 9.19
N VAL A 135 -12.54 -0.66 9.12
CA VAL A 135 -11.85 0.57 8.70
C VAL A 135 -12.19 0.92 7.26
N THR A 136 -12.28 -0.08 6.36
CA THR A 136 -12.64 0.12 4.96
C THR A 136 -14.07 0.63 4.81
N VAL A 137 -15.03 0.05 5.55
CA VAL A 137 -16.41 0.52 5.57
C VAL A 137 -16.47 1.95 6.10
N TYR A 138 -15.84 2.21 7.24
CA TYR A 138 -15.79 3.54 7.84
C TYR A 138 -15.19 4.58 6.88
N HIS A 139 -14.07 4.27 6.21
CA HIS A 139 -13.45 5.16 5.24
C HIS A 139 -14.39 5.53 4.08
N ASN A 140 -15.22 4.58 3.63
CA ASN A 140 -16.14 4.79 2.52
C ASN A 140 -17.42 5.54 2.92
N VAL A 141 -17.88 5.40 4.17
CA VAL A 141 -19.14 6.00 4.65
C VAL A 141 -18.94 7.38 5.28
N VAL A 142 -17.80 7.63 5.92
CA VAL A 142 -17.59 8.88 6.65
C VAL A 142 -17.53 10.08 5.69
N ALA A 143 -18.40 11.07 5.92
CA ALA A 143 -18.42 12.31 5.14
C ALA A 143 -17.30 13.28 5.58
N ASN A 144 -16.98 13.30 6.87
CA ASN A 144 -15.96 14.20 7.42
C ASN A 144 -14.56 13.88 6.86
N SER A 145 -13.92 14.89 6.27
CA SER A 145 -12.65 14.77 5.57
C SER A 145 -11.46 14.45 6.50
N ALA A 146 -11.46 14.96 7.74
CA ALA A 146 -10.44 14.69 8.74
C ALA A 146 -10.50 13.24 9.21
N TYR A 147 -11.70 12.73 9.50
CA TYR A 147 -11.91 11.33 9.87
C TYR A 147 -11.59 10.36 8.72
N LYS A 148 -11.86 10.77 7.48
CA LYS A 148 -11.44 10.02 6.29
C LYS A 148 -9.91 9.97 6.15
N ALA A 149 -9.22 11.03 6.55
CA ALA A 149 -7.75 11.07 6.59
C ALA A 149 -7.18 10.12 7.66
N VAL A 150 -7.77 10.09 8.86
CA VAL A 150 -7.36 9.16 9.93
C VAL A 150 -7.58 7.71 9.54
N SER A 151 -8.72 7.37 8.93
CA SER A 151 -8.97 6.00 8.44
C SER A 151 -8.05 5.62 7.28
N PHE A 152 -7.60 6.58 6.46
CA PHE A 152 -6.59 6.32 5.44
C PHE A 152 -5.25 5.87 6.05
N ILE A 153 -4.82 6.45 7.19
CA ILE A 153 -3.61 6.00 7.90
C ILE A 153 -3.76 4.52 8.27
N GLN A 154 -4.88 4.13 8.85
CA GLN A 154 -5.16 2.75 9.26
C GLN A 154 -5.17 1.80 8.05
N MET A 155 -5.87 2.15 6.96
CA MET A 155 -5.86 1.35 5.72
C MET A 155 -4.47 1.23 5.11
N SER A 156 -3.70 2.32 5.09
CA SER A 156 -2.34 2.31 4.53
C SER A 156 -1.39 1.46 5.38
N LEU A 157 -1.53 1.52 6.70
CA LEU A 157 -0.76 0.69 7.63
C LEU A 157 -1.09 -0.79 7.43
N MET A 158 -2.38 -1.15 7.49
CA MET A 158 -2.84 -2.52 7.26
C MET A 158 -2.45 -3.04 5.87
N ARG A 159 -2.40 -2.18 4.85
CA ARG A 159 -1.96 -2.56 3.51
C ARG A 159 -0.51 -2.99 3.44
N PHE A 160 0.37 -2.36 4.21
CA PHE A 160 1.78 -2.75 4.25
C PHE A 160 1.99 -4.01 5.10
N VAL A 161 1.28 -4.09 6.23
CA VAL A 161 1.41 -5.16 7.23
C VAL A 161 0.78 -6.47 6.77
N GLY A 162 -0.41 -6.43 6.18
CA GLY A 162 -1.21 -7.62 5.85
C GLY A 162 -0.46 -8.71 5.08
N PRO A 163 0.30 -8.39 4.02
CA PRO A 163 1.06 -9.39 3.26
C PRO A 163 2.12 -10.16 4.05
N VAL A 164 2.57 -9.67 5.20
CA VAL A 164 3.66 -10.27 5.99
C VAL A 164 3.24 -10.65 7.41
N LEU A 165 2.09 -10.18 7.88
CA LEU A 165 1.65 -10.29 9.27
C LEU A 165 1.65 -11.75 9.78
N PHE A 166 1.10 -12.66 9.00
CA PHE A 166 0.93 -14.08 9.38
C PHE A 166 2.14 -14.95 9.05
N LEU A 167 3.18 -14.34 8.49
CA LEU A 167 4.45 -14.98 8.15
C LEU A 167 5.54 -14.60 9.15
N LEU A 168 5.32 -13.59 9.98
CA LEU A 168 6.30 -13.13 10.95
C LEU A 168 5.92 -13.57 12.36
N PRO A 169 6.91 -13.83 13.24
CA PRO A 169 6.62 -14.09 14.65
C PRO A 169 5.88 -12.92 15.29
N ALA A 170 4.88 -13.19 16.13
CA ALA A 170 4.07 -12.16 16.79
C ALA A 170 4.91 -11.16 17.61
N SER A 171 6.06 -11.57 18.14
CA SER A 171 7.01 -10.70 18.84
C SER A 171 7.56 -9.55 17.98
N THR A 172 7.55 -9.70 16.64
CA THR A 172 8.02 -8.68 15.71
C THR A 172 6.96 -7.62 15.38
N LEU A 173 5.71 -7.82 15.81
CA LEU A 173 4.58 -6.96 15.43
C LEU A 173 4.78 -5.48 15.79
N PRO A 174 5.26 -5.10 17.00
CA PRO A 174 5.49 -3.68 17.31
C PRO A 174 6.51 -3.03 16.36
N LEU A 175 7.58 -3.75 16.04
CA LEU A 175 8.60 -3.29 15.09
C LEU A 175 8.02 -3.18 13.67
N LEU A 176 7.28 -4.19 13.22
CA LEU A 176 6.61 -4.19 11.92
C LEU A 176 5.66 -2.98 11.77
N LEU A 177 4.86 -2.67 12.79
CA LEU A 177 3.96 -1.52 12.79
C LEU A 177 4.73 -0.19 12.74
N ALA A 178 5.80 -0.05 13.52
CA ALA A 178 6.65 1.15 13.51
C ALA A 178 7.29 1.37 12.13
N LEU A 179 7.82 0.31 11.51
CA LEU A 179 8.40 0.36 10.17
C LEU A 179 7.35 0.67 9.11
N ALA A 180 6.19 0.01 9.16
CA ALA A 180 5.08 0.27 8.25
C ALA A 180 4.59 1.73 8.35
N LEU A 181 4.65 2.34 9.54
CA LEU A 181 4.28 3.73 9.75
C LEU A 181 5.26 4.69 9.05
N ILE A 182 6.56 4.56 9.32
CA ILE A 182 7.57 5.51 8.82
C ILE A 182 7.96 5.25 7.37
N ALA A 183 8.08 3.98 6.96
CA ALA A 183 8.61 3.59 5.66
C ALA A 183 7.55 3.66 4.54
N PHE A 184 6.27 3.52 4.89
CA PHE A 184 5.18 3.42 3.91
C PHE A 184 4.03 4.39 4.20
N THR A 185 3.43 4.30 5.38
CA THR A 185 2.18 4.98 5.71
C THR A 185 2.31 6.49 5.71
N TYR A 186 3.39 7.03 6.28
CA TYR A 186 3.65 8.47 6.28
C TYR A 186 3.71 9.05 4.86
N HIS A 187 4.53 8.45 3.98
CA HIS A 187 4.65 8.88 2.59
C HIS A 187 3.32 8.81 1.83
N ARG A 188 2.56 7.73 2.08
CA ARG A 188 1.22 7.50 1.50
C ARG A 188 0.20 8.52 1.99
N PHE A 189 0.22 8.85 3.27
CA PHE A 189 -0.69 9.78 3.93
C PHE A 189 -0.52 11.20 3.41
N VAL A 190 0.73 11.67 3.36
CA VAL A 190 1.08 12.96 2.78
C VAL A 190 0.62 13.07 1.32
N THR A 191 0.90 12.02 0.53
CA THR A 191 0.43 11.94 -0.86
C THR A 191 -1.10 11.96 -0.96
N TYR A 192 -1.78 11.27 -0.05
CA TYR A 192 -3.24 11.22 0.00
C TYR A 192 -3.84 12.60 0.26
N LEU A 193 -3.39 13.30 1.31
CA LEU A 193 -3.87 14.65 1.65
C LEU A 193 -3.69 15.62 0.49
N ALA A 194 -2.49 15.66 -0.10
CA ALA A 194 -2.21 16.52 -1.25
C ALA A 194 -3.09 16.16 -2.46
N SER A 195 -3.28 14.86 -2.73
CA SER A 195 -4.11 14.38 -3.85
C SER A 195 -5.61 14.70 -3.73
N LYS A 196 -6.04 15.05 -2.51
CA LYS A 196 -7.40 15.42 -2.13
C LYS A 196 -7.55 16.93 -1.89
N GLY A 197 -6.52 17.73 -2.15
CA GLY A 197 -6.54 19.18 -1.95
C GLY A 197 -6.57 19.61 -0.49
N ARG A 198 -6.21 18.73 0.45
CA ARG A 198 -6.27 18.99 1.91
C ARG A 198 -4.94 19.46 2.49
N LEU A 199 -3.90 19.44 1.68
CA LEU A 199 -2.54 19.82 2.06
C LEU A 199 -1.89 20.43 0.82
N ASP A 200 -1.64 21.73 0.85
CA ASP A 200 -0.85 22.39 -0.18
C ASP A 200 0.63 22.31 0.17
N MET A 201 1.39 21.67 -0.70
CA MET A 201 2.83 21.46 -0.57
C MET A 201 3.45 21.44 -1.96
N PRO A 202 3.72 22.62 -2.54
CA PRO A 202 4.27 22.73 -3.89
C PRO A 202 5.62 22.00 -4.03
N GLU A 203 6.42 21.95 -2.95
CA GLU A 203 7.71 21.28 -2.87
C GLU A 203 7.60 19.78 -3.11
N ARG A 204 6.42 19.17 -2.92
CA ARG A 204 6.20 17.74 -3.20
C ARG A 204 6.44 17.39 -4.68
N LYS A 205 6.28 18.38 -5.58
CA LYS A 205 6.57 18.21 -7.01
C LYS A 205 8.07 18.31 -7.31
N ALA A 206 8.88 18.79 -6.36
CA ALA A 206 10.32 18.86 -6.52
C ALA A 206 10.91 17.45 -6.65
N ARG A 207 11.86 17.32 -7.56
CA ARG A 207 12.52 16.04 -7.91
C ARG A 207 13.09 15.31 -6.69
N TRP A 208 13.65 16.05 -5.74
CA TRP A 208 14.35 15.52 -4.57
C TRP A 208 13.48 15.41 -3.31
N TYR A 209 12.18 15.70 -3.40
CA TYR A 209 11.30 15.72 -2.23
C TYR A 209 11.33 14.40 -1.45
N TYR A 210 11.08 13.26 -2.11
CA TYR A 210 11.02 11.96 -1.43
C TYR A 210 12.37 11.51 -0.85
N VAL A 211 13.48 11.89 -1.48
CA VAL A 211 14.83 11.63 -0.95
C VAL A 211 15.02 12.37 0.37
N ARG A 212 14.73 13.68 0.39
CA ARG A 212 14.87 14.51 1.58
C ARG A 212 13.97 14.00 2.71
N VAL A 213 12.71 13.70 2.40
CA VAL A 213 11.76 13.19 3.40
C VAL A 213 12.22 11.84 3.97
N SER A 214 12.58 10.86 3.13
CA SER A 214 13.05 9.57 3.64
C SER A 214 14.36 9.72 4.44
N ALA A 215 15.27 10.60 4.02
CA ALA A 215 16.51 10.86 4.75
C ALA A 215 16.24 11.52 6.11
N THR A 216 15.28 12.44 6.21
CA THR A 216 14.90 13.05 7.51
C THR A 216 14.28 12.05 8.49
N LEU A 217 13.80 10.89 8.01
CA LEU A 217 13.27 9.82 8.86
C LEU A 217 14.36 8.83 9.33
N LEU A 218 15.60 8.91 8.81
CA LEU A 218 16.70 8.05 9.24
C LEU A 218 17.01 8.15 10.75
N PRO A 219 17.05 9.34 11.39
CA PRO A 219 17.28 9.44 12.83
C PRO A 219 16.22 8.69 13.66
N ILE A 220 14.95 8.73 13.26
CA ILE A 220 13.88 7.97 13.91
C ILE A 220 14.14 6.47 13.75
N ALA A 221 14.51 6.03 12.55
CA ALA A 221 14.87 4.63 12.31
C ALA A 221 16.10 4.20 13.12
N SER A 222 17.09 5.07 13.32
CA SER A 222 18.24 4.80 14.18
C SER A 222 17.84 4.63 15.65
N VAL A 223 16.94 5.48 16.17
CA VAL A 223 16.42 5.33 17.53
C VAL A 223 15.66 4.01 17.68
N ILE A 224 14.80 3.66 16.71
CA ILE A 224 14.10 2.37 16.71
C ILE A 224 15.11 1.22 16.69
N ALA A 225 16.14 1.30 15.83
CA ALA A 225 17.16 0.26 15.72
C ALA A 225 17.93 0.01 17.01
N VAL A 226 18.27 1.07 17.75
CA VAL A 226 18.90 0.96 19.08
C VAL A 226 17.91 0.38 20.08
N ALA A 227 16.66 0.86 20.10
CA ALA A 227 15.64 0.42 21.06
C ALA A 227 15.20 -1.04 20.86
N THR A 228 15.32 -1.57 19.64
CA THR A 228 14.96 -2.96 19.32
C THR A 228 16.16 -3.87 19.08
N GLU A 229 17.38 -3.36 19.33
CA GLU A 229 18.65 -4.08 19.09
C GLU A 229 18.73 -4.70 17.68
N SER A 230 18.17 -4.00 16.68
CA SER A 230 18.01 -4.52 15.33
C SER A 230 18.42 -3.48 14.30
N PHE A 231 19.28 -3.85 13.35
CA PHE A 231 19.70 -2.92 12.28
C PHE A 231 18.64 -2.74 11.18
N VAL A 232 17.58 -3.57 11.18
CA VAL A 232 16.55 -3.64 10.13
C VAL A 232 15.87 -2.29 9.83
N PRO A 233 15.51 -1.44 10.83
CA PRO A 233 14.94 -0.12 10.56
C PRO A 233 15.82 0.78 9.71
N VAL A 234 17.11 0.84 10.04
CA VAL A 234 18.09 1.69 9.33
C VAL A 234 18.32 1.14 7.92
N ALA A 235 18.48 -0.18 7.78
CA ALA A 235 18.66 -0.81 6.47
C ALA A 235 17.45 -0.57 5.55
N LEU A 236 16.22 -0.72 6.06
CA LEU A 236 15.00 -0.48 5.29
C LEU A 236 14.89 0.98 4.84
N MET A 237 15.16 1.94 5.75
CA MET A 237 15.10 3.36 5.40
C MET A 237 16.21 3.78 4.44
N ALA A 238 17.42 3.26 4.61
CA ALA A 238 18.53 3.49 3.68
C ALA A 238 18.19 2.95 2.28
N TYR A 239 17.59 1.77 2.20
CA TYR A 239 17.07 1.22 0.95
C TYR A 239 16.06 2.17 0.29
N LEU A 240 15.07 2.69 1.04
CA LEU A 240 14.09 3.62 0.48
C LEU A 240 14.71 4.95 0.02
N VAL A 241 15.70 5.48 0.76
CA VAL A 241 16.47 6.65 0.33
C VAL A 241 17.16 6.38 -1.01
N ALA A 242 17.79 5.21 -1.17
CA ALA A 242 18.44 4.82 -2.42
C ALA A 242 17.43 4.70 -3.58
N ILE A 243 16.28 4.05 -3.37
CA ILE A 243 15.23 3.95 -4.39
C ILE A 243 14.70 5.32 -4.80
N HIS A 244 14.45 6.22 -3.83
CA HIS A 244 14.01 7.57 -4.13
C HIS A 244 15.08 8.39 -4.85
N LEU A 245 16.36 8.18 -4.54
CA LEU A 245 17.50 8.82 -5.21
C LEU A 245 17.56 8.38 -6.67
N LEU A 246 17.49 7.07 -6.93
CA LEU A 246 17.48 6.52 -8.29
C LEU A 246 16.29 7.04 -9.11
N ASN A 247 15.09 7.11 -8.52
CA ASN A 247 13.93 7.69 -9.20
C ASN A 247 14.12 9.20 -9.48
N GLY A 248 14.72 9.95 -8.55
CA GLY A 248 15.08 11.35 -8.75
C GLY A 248 16.06 11.55 -9.91
N LEU A 249 17.13 10.75 -9.95
CA LEU A 249 18.11 10.74 -11.04
C LEU A 249 17.49 10.36 -12.39
N ALA A 250 16.66 9.33 -12.42
CA ALA A 250 15.94 8.92 -13.64
C ALA A 250 15.01 10.04 -14.16
N ASN A 251 14.39 10.81 -13.27
CA ASN A 251 13.57 11.97 -13.65
C ASN A 251 14.42 13.14 -14.13
N ALA A 252 15.60 13.38 -13.53
CA ALA A 252 16.56 14.38 -13.99
C ALA A 252 16.96 14.15 -15.44
N ALA A 253 17.36 12.92 -15.76
CA ALA A 253 17.82 12.53 -17.09
C ALA A 253 16.74 12.70 -18.17
N ARG A 254 15.46 12.53 -17.83
CA ARG A 254 14.33 12.66 -18.78
C ARG A 254 13.90 14.09 -19.05
N THR A 255 13.97 14.95 -18.03
CA THR A 255 13.37 16.29 -18.11
C THR A 255 14.34 17.35 -18.60
N GLY A 256 15.66 17.10 -18.50
CA GLY A 256 16.70 18.06 -18.95
C GLY A 256 16.69 19.41 -18.22
N GLN A 257 15.74 19.64 -17.31
CA GLN A 257 15.60 20.89 -16.56
C GLN A 257 16.35 20.79 -15.23
N ALA A 258 17.18 21.81 -14.97
CA ALA A 258 17.64 22.13 -13.62
C ALA A 258 16.41 22.47 -12.77
N ASP A 259 16.43 22.14 -11.47
CA ASP A 259 15.31 22.33 -10.54
C ASP A 259 14.91 23.82 -10.44
N GLY A 260 14.09 24.30 -11.38
CA GLY A 260 13.35 25.53 -11.21
C GLY A 260 12.23 25.22 -10.23
N LEU A 261 12.38 25.64 -8.97
CA LEU A 261 11.20 25.78 -8.11
C LEU A 261 10.16 26.56 -8.92
N PRO A 262 8.88 26.14 -8.94
CA PRO A 262 7.85 26.96 -9.55
C PRO A 262 7.95 28.33 -8.89
N THR A 263 8.32 29.35 -9.68
CA THR A 263 8.36 30.73 -9.20
C THR A 263 6.96 31.00 -8.66
N ALA A 264 6.88 31.29 -7.36
CA ALA A 264 5.63 31.61 -6.71
C ALA A 264 5.02 32.78 -7.48
N ARG A 265 4.02 32.50 -8.31
CA ARG A 265 3.16 33.54 -8.86
C ARG A 265 2.27 33.94 -7.69
N GLY A 266 2.62 35.07 -7.07
CA GLY A 266 1.76 35.79 -6.15
C GLY A 266 0.50 36.32 -6.84
#